data_AF-A0A9D2BE72-F1
#
_entry.id   AF-A0A9D2BE72-F1
#
_cell.length_a   1.000
_cell.length_b   1.000
_cell.length_c   1.000
_cell.angle_alpha   90.00
_cell.angle_beta   90.00
_cell.angle_gamma   90.00
#
_symmetry.space_group_name_H-M   'P 1'
#
loop_
_entity.id
_entity.type
_entity.pdbx_description
1 polymer ?
#
loop_
_entity_poly.entity_id
_entity_poly.type
_entity_poly.pdbx_seq_one_letter_code
_entity_poly.pdbx_strand_id
1 'polypeptide(L)'
;MRKGFWTEGQGNGKKEESEYIFSHTDLILELQEEQAAFREKGQGSGPFRKKAQGDGLFRKEGQGDGTFRKEEKGQGFRVERREQNGGRLREIVITIEDDRGERIFGKPRGVYITLEGVNLAENDGAFHEEMSALLAKHLERLLGEREKVLIAGLGNRDVTPDALGPLVVDNLMITGHLGEVSFFEKMRSSMAVAPGVMAQTGMETREILQGIIGRTKPEALVVIDALAAKTAERLNRTVQISDAGIAPGAGVGNERREISEKTMGIPVIAIGVPTVISIPAVAGDILSAVLTADKTEESSAGSGQVACGADGIRMTGRLREGEEEKELSQETEAFLRWTDRQRYEFLSQRLPKELFGLFVTPKEIDESVKRISYTISEGINRVIARTVS
;
A
#
# COMPACT_ATOMS: atom_id res chain seq x y z
N MET A 1 -37.86 -28.81 -3.58
CA MET A 1 -37.26 -28.40 -2.29
C MET A 1 -36.59 -27.05 -2.51
N ARG A 2 -37.13 -25.97 -1.92
CA ARG A 2 -36.65 -24.59 -2.09
C ARG A 2 -35.44 -24.35 -1.17
N LYS A 3 -34.34 -23.84 -1.74
CA LYS A 3 -33.17 -23.38 -1.00
C LYS A 3 -33.55 -22.12 -0.20
N GLY A 4 -33.30 -22.15 1.10
CA GLY A 4 -33.55 -21.04 2.02
C GLY A 4 -32.56 -19.90 1.77
N PHE A 5 -33.11 -18.70 1.71
CA PHE A 5 -32.40 -17.42 1.81
C PHE A 5 -31.71 -17.34 3.17
N TRP A 6 -30.41 -17.01 3.18
CA TRP A 6 -29.72 -16.57 4.38
C TRP A 6 -29.88 -15.06 4.51
N THR A 7 -30.58 -14.63 5.56
CA THR A 7 -30.62 -13.24 6.01
C THR A 7 -29.40 -12.99 6.89
N GLU A 8 -28.57 -12.00 6.52
CA GLU A 8 -27.46 -11.52 7.34
C GLU A 8 -27.97 -11.02 8.69
N GLY A 9 -27.42 -11.58 9.77
CA GLY A 9 -27.60 -11.07 11.11
C GLY A 9 -26.82 -9.76 11.27
N GLN A 10 -27.55 -8.67 11.49
CA GLN A 10 -26.99 -7.40 11.95
C GLN A 10 -26.36 -7.58 13.34
N GLY A 11 -25.05 -7.80 13.38
CA GLY A 11 -24.24 -7.65 14.59
C GLY A 11 -23.85 -6.19 14.77
N ASN A 12 -24.62 -5.46 15.57
CA ASN A 12 -24.28 -4.12 16.03
C ASN A 12 -23.22 -4.25 17.14
N GLY A 13 -21.94 -4.13 16.80
CA GLY A 13 -20.84 -4.25 17.77
C GLY A 13 -19.50 -3.81 17.19
N LYS A 14 -19.02 -2.63 17.62
CA LYS A 14 -17.65 -2.10 17.52
C LYS A 14 -16.89 -2.44 16.22
N LYS A 15 -17.12 -1.64 15.18
CA LYS A 15 -16.45 -1.73 13.86
C LYS A 15 -15.20 -0.83 13.71
N GLU A 16 -14.72 -0.19 14.78
CA GLU A 16 -13.79 0.96 14.64
C GLU A 16 -12.28 0.65 14.71
N GLU A 17 -11.85 -0.58 14.99
CA GLU A 17 -10.41 -0.85 15.23
C GLU A 17 -9.68 -1.69 14.15
N SER A 18 -10.38 -2.33 13.20
CA SER A 18 -9.74 -3.25 12.23
C SER A 18 -9.33 -2.63 10.89
N GLU A 19 -9.83 -1.43 10.57
CA GLU A 19 -9.71 -0.80 9.24
C GLU A 19 -8.27 -0.32 8.90
N TYR A 20 -7.37 -0.38 9.88
CA TYR A 20 -6.17 0.46 9.90
C TYR A 20 -4.85 -0.27 9.70
N ILE A 21 -4.85 -1.60 9.60
CA ILE A 21 -3.63 -2.37 9.89
C ILE A 21 -2.60 -2.30 8.74
N PHE A 22 -2.97 -2.04 7.47
CA PHE A 22 -1.99 -2.24 6.39
C PHE A 22 -1.87 -1.19 5.27
N SER A 23 -2.85 -0.31 5.01
CA SER A 23 -2.73 0.69 3.92
C SER A 23 -1.68 1.78 4.25
N HIS A 24 -0.47 1.71 3.69
CA HIS A 24 0.57 2.73 3.93
C HIS A 24 0.26 4.10 3.32
N THR A 25 -0.68 4.15 2.38
CA THR A 25 -1.12 5.40 1.76
C THR A 25 -1.61 6.39 2.81
N ASP A 26 -2.32 5.90 3.84
CA ASP A 26 -2.80 6.75 4.93
C ASP A 26 -1.67 7.33 5.78
N LEU A 27 -0.61 6.55 6.04
CA LEU A 27 0.55 7.02 6.81
C LEU A 27 1.29 8.18 6.12
N ILE A 28 1.47 8.07 4.79
CA ILE A 28 2.15 9.10 4.01
C ILE A 28 1.33 10.39 3.97
N LEU A 29 0.00 10.27 3.92
CA LEU A 29 -0.93 11.40 3.91
C LEU A 29 -1.06 12.05 5.30
N GLU A 30 -1.15 11.27 6.37
CA GLU A 30 -1.16 11.77 7.76
C GLU A 30 0.14 12.53 8.07
N LEU A 31 1.28 12.07 7.56
CA LEU A 31 2.54 12.82 7.62
C LEU A 31 2.46 14.17 6.91
N GLN A 32 1.78 14.25 5.76
CA GLN A 32 1.62 15.51 5.04
C GLN A 32 0.68 16.47 5.79
N GLU A 33 -0.41 15.97 6.38
CA GLU A 33 -1.32 16.73 7.23
C GLU A 33 -0.61 17.25 8.50
N GLU A 34 0.14 16.40 9.20
CA GLU A 34 0.91 16.79 10.38
C GLU A 34 1.96 17.87 10.05
N GLN A 35 2.64 17.74 8.92
CA GLN A 35 3.60 18.74 8.44
C GLN A 35 2.92 20.07 8.06
N ALA A 36 1.73 20.03 7.46
CA ALA A 36 0.96 21.23 7.15
C ALA A 36 0.51 21.95 8.43
N ALA A 37 0.00 21.21 9.42
CA ALA A 37 -0.37 21.75 10.73
C ALA A 37 0.83 22.35 11.49
N PHE A 38 2.04 21.78 11.32
CA PHE A 38 3.27 22.31 11.89
C PHE A 38 3.71 23.63 11.21
N ARG A 39 3.48 23.76 9.90
CA ARG A 39 3.75 24.99 9.13
C ARG A 39 2.76 26.10 9.46
N GLU A 40 1.48 25.79 9.64
CA GLU A 40 0.44 26.77 9.99
C GLU A 40 0.55 27.27 11.45
N LYS A 41 0.92 26.40 12.40
CA LYS A 41 1.15 26.79 13.81
C LYS A 41 2.42 27.62 14.05
N GLY A 42 3.19 27.92 13.00
CA GLY A 42 4.33 28.83 13.03
C GLY A 42 4.01 30.31 13.33
N GLN A 43 2.73 30.70 13.45
CA GLN A 43 2.32 32.09 13.72
C GLN A 43 1.36 32.31 14.90
N GLY A 44 1.00 31.29 15.69
CA GLY A 44 -0.01 31.45 16.77
C GLY A 44 0.37 30.78 18.09
N SER A 45 0.31 31.56 19.18
CA SER A 45 0.69 31.18 20.54
C SER A 45 -0.13 30.03 21.15
N GLY A 46 0.51 28.88 21.35
CA GLY A 46 0.07 27.74 22.18
C GLY A 46 1.12 26.62 22.14
N PRO A 47 1.16 25.68 23.11
CA PRO A 47 2.14 25.56 24.21
C PRO A 47 3.61 25.33 23.82
N PHE A 48 4.01 25.57 22.57
CA PHE A 48 5.40 25.64 22.15
C PHE A 48 5.98 26.99 22.55
N ARG A 49 6.50 27.05 23.78
CA ARG A 49 7.53 28.02 24.12
C ARG A 49 8.70 27.76 23.18
N LYS A 50 9.11 28.77 22.40
CA LYS A 50 10.41 28.78 21.69
C LYS A 50 11.53 28.48 22.71
N LYS A 51 11.91 27.21 22.83
CA LYS A 51 13.27 26.82 23.20
C LYS A 51 13.88 26.22 21.96
N ALA A 52 14.63 27.06 21.25
CA ALA A 52 15.64 26.61 20.32
C ALA A 52 16.69 25.82 21.11
N GLN A 53 16.49 24.50 21.24
CA GLN A 53 17.50 23.49 21.55
C GLN A 53 16.85 22.10 21.54
N GLY A 54 17.30 21.24 20.61
CA GLY A 54 17.16 19.78 20.69
C GLY A 54 16.11 19.13 19.78
N ASP A 55 16.61 18.36 18.80
CA ASP A 55 16.07 17.07 18.33
C ASP A 55 15.10 17.01 17.13
N GLY A 56 15.03 18.05 16.30
CA GLY A 56 14.54 17.93 14.91
C GLY A 56 15.70 17.95 13.91
N LEU A 57 16.44 16.84 13.75
CA LEU A 57 17.50 16.75 12.74
C LEU A 57 16.88 16.51 11.36
N PHE A 58 16.72 17.57 10.57
CA PHE A 58 16.52 17.46 9.12
C PHE A 58 17.87 17.30 8.46
N ARG A 59 18.17 16.13 7.88
CA ARG A 59 19.41 15.89 7.12
C ARG A 59 19.05 15.66 5.65
N LYS A 60 19.60 16.51 4.76
CA LYS A 60 19.46 16.42 3.31
C LYS A 60 20.83 16.14 2.73
N GLU A 61 21.00 14.98 2.10
CA GLU A 61 22.23 14.60 1.41
C GLU A 61 21.87 14.17 -0.02
N GLY A 62 22.49 14.82 -1.02
CA GLY A 62 22.47 14.35 -2.40
C GLY A 62 23.74 13.55 -2.65
N GLN A 63 23.61 12.31 -3.07
CA GLN A 63 24.74 11.54 -3.60
C GLN A 63 24.83 11.82 -5.11
N GLY A 64 26.04 11.97 -5.65
CA GLY A 64 26.28 12.41 -7.03
C GLY A 64 25.85 11.42 -8.13
N ASP A 65 25.04 10.42 -7.79
CA ASP A 65 24.49 9.35 -8.62
C ASP A 65 23.00 9.58 -8.98
N GLY A 66 22.40 10.69 -8.55
CA GLY A 66 20.98 10.97 -8.76
C GLY A 66 20.07 10.37 -7.69
N THR A 67 20.64 9.81 -6.61
CA THR A 67 19.91 9.34 -5.44
C THR A 67 19.70 10.49 -4.45
N PHE A 68 18.44 10.74 -4.09
CA PHE A 68 18.06 11.73 -3.07
C PHE A 68 17.68 11.04 -1.79
N ARG A 69 18.18 11.51 -0.64
CA ARG A 69 17.78 11.02 0.68
C ARG A 69 17.35 12.16 1.60
N LYS A 70 16.25 11.94 2.30
CA LYS A 70 15.72 12.84 3.33
C LYS A 70 15.33 12.03 4.56
N GLU A 71 15.81 12.43 5.73
CA GLU A 71 15.42 11.85 7.01
C GLU A 71 14.75 12.91 7.88
N GLU A 72 13.65 12.52 8.52
CA GLU A 72 12.88 13.33 9.45
C GLU A 72 12.61 12.51 10.70
N LYS A 73 12.79 13.12 11.88
CA LYS A 73 12.48 12.50 13.16
C LYS A 73 11.47 13.35 13.91
N GLY A 74 10.35 12.74 14.27
CA GLY A 74 9.31 13.34 15.09
C GLY A 74 9.28 12.74 16.49
N GLN A 75 8.31 13.14 17.30
CA GLN A 75 8.11 12.52 18.61
C GLN A 75 7.41 11.17 18.42
N GLY A 76 8.14 10.08 18.67
CA GLY A 76 7.58 8.72 18.58
C GLY A 76 7.61 8.11 17.18
N PHE A 77 8.25 8.76 16.21
CA PHE A 77 8.38 8.23 14.85
C PHE A 77 9.61 8.75 14.08
N ARG A 78 9.97 8.01 13.03
CA ARG A 78 11.00 8.37 12.05
C ARG A 78 10.50 8.15 10.64
N VAL A 79 10.86 9.06 9.72
CA VAL A 79 10.57 8.93 8.30
C VAL A 79 11.87 9.05 7.51
N GLU A 80 12.14 8.06 6.67
CA GLU A 80 13.21 8.11 5.67
C GLU A 80 12.56 8.10 4.28
N ARG A 81 12.93 9.05 3.42
CA ARG A 81 12.53 9.08 2.02
C ARG A 81 13.76 8.96 1.14
N ARG A 82 13.70 8.09 0.14
CA ARG A 82 14.73 7.97 -0.89
C ARG A 82 14.10 8.02 -2.27
N GLU A 83 14.75 8.71 -3.19
CA GLU A 83 14.41 8.66 -4.61
C GLU A 83 15.64 8.16 -5.36
N GLN A 84 15.44 7.18 -6.21
CA GLN A 84 16.47 6.56 -7.04
C GLN A 84 16.15 6.82 -8.51
N ASN A 85 17.18 6.84 -9.36
CA ASN A 85 17.06 6.91 -10.82
C ASN A 85 16.16 8.07 -11.31
N GLY A 86 16.38 9.28 -10.77
CA GLY A 86 15.64 10.48 -11.18
C GLY A 86 14.16 10.47 -10.76
N GLY A 87 13.81 9.76 -9.68
CA GLY A 87 12.44 9.69 -9.16
C GLY A 87 11.61 8.55 -9.74
N ARG A 88 12.22 7.70 -10.60
CA ARG A 88 11.59 6.49 -11.13
C ARG A 88 11.15 5.52 -10.03
N LEU A 89 11.94 5.45 -8.96
CA LEU A 89 11.67 4.63 -7.79
C LEU A 89 11.80 5.47 -6.52
N ARG A 90 10.73 5.47 -5.74
CA ARG A 90 10.59 6.17 -4.46
C ARG A 90 10.44 5.16 -3.34
N GLU A 91 11.22 5.33 -2.31
CA GLU A 91 11.22 4.55 -1.09
C GLU A 91 10.78 5.46 0.07
N ILE A 92 9.79 5.04 0.83
CA ILE A 92 9.38 5.72 2.05
C ILE A 92 9.35 4.70 3.17
N VAL A 93 10.18 4.91 4.20
CA VAL A 93 10.24 4.08 5.40
C VAL A 93 9.74 4.91 6.57
N ILE A 94 8.67 4.46 7.22
CA ILE A 94 8.10 5.07 8.42
C ILE A 94 8.29 4.07 9.55
N THR A 95 8.97 4.49 10.60
CA THR A 95 9.11 3.71 11.83
C THR A 95 8.30 4.38 12.93
N ILE A 96 7.31 3.66 13.46
CA ILE A 96 6.53 4.07 14.63
C ILE A 96 7.18 3.43 15.86
N GLU A 97 7.76 4.26 16.73
CA GLU A 97 8.62 3.83 17.84
C GLU A 97 7.85 3.69 19.17
N ASP A 98 6.82 4.52 19.39
CA ASP A 98 6.08 4.57 20.66
C ASP A 98 4.57 4.90 20.53
N ASP A 99 3.86 4.91 21.67
CA ASP A 99 2.41 5.20 21.74
C ASP A 99 2.03 6.60 21.22
N ARG A 100 2.97 7.56 21.21
CA ARG A 100 2.72 8.89 20.65
C ARG A 100 2.69 8.78 19.14
N GLY A 101 3.63 8.05 18.55
CA GLY A 101 3.61 7.68 17.14
C GLY A 101 2.31 6.97 16.78
N GLU A 102 1.88 5.99 17.57
CA GLU A 102 0.61 5.29 17.29
C GLU A 102 -0.61 6.22 17.27
N ARG A 103 -0.65 7.23 18.16
CA ARG A 103 -1.73 8.22 18.19
C ARG A 103 -1.70 9.19 17.01
N ILE A 104 -0.51 9.53 16.52
CA ILE A 104 -0.33 10.43 15.37
C ILE A 104 -0.81 9.74 14.10
N PHE A 105 -0.42 8.48 13.93
CA PHE A 105 -0.65 7.71 12.71
C PHE A 105 -1.89 6.80 12.75
N GLY A 106 -2.54 6.66 13.90
CA GLY A 106 -3.63 5.69 14.09
C GLY A 106 -3.22 4.24 13.80
N LYS A 107 -1.92 3.92 13.87
CA LYS A 107 -1.36 2.61 13.51
C LYS A 107 -0.47 2.05 14.61
N PRO A 108 -0.43 0.72 14.79
CA PRO A 108 0.44 0.12 15.80
C PRO A 108 1.92 0.39 15.52
N ARG A 109 2.75 0.30 16.56
CA ARG A 109 4.22 0.34 16.44
C ARG A 109 4.72 -0.68 15.42
N GLY A 110 5.76 -0.29 14.70
CA GLY A 110 6.34 -1.12 13.65
C GLY A 110 7.03 -0.28 12.58
N VAL A 111 7.57 -0.98 11.59
CA VAL A 111 8.18 -0.45 10.39
C VAL A 111 7.19 -0.62 9.24
N TYR A 112 6.96 0.47 8.49
CA TYR A 112 6.08 0.53 7.35
C TYR A 112 6.86 1.08 6.16
N ILE A 113 7.01 0.28 5.11
CA ILE A 113 7.82 0.60 3.94
C ILE A 113 6.92 0.65 2.71
N THR A 114 7.00 1.74 1.95
CA THR A 114 6.34 1.87 0.65
C THR A 114 7.41 2.01 -0.42
N LEU A 115 7.42 1.06 -1.35
CA LEU A 115 8.21 1.12 -2.58
C LEU A 115 7.27 1.50 -3.71
N GLU A 116 7.48 2.65 -4.31
CA GLU A 116 6.60 3.22 -5.33
C GLU A 116 7.41 3.59 -6.57
N GLY A 117 7.04 3.08 -7.73
CA GLY A 117 7.74 3.44 -8.95
C GLY A 117 6.83 3.54 -10.15
N VAL A 118 7.33 3.12 -11.32
CA VAL A 118 6.50 3.01 -12.52
C VAL A 118 5.52 1.83 -12.42
N ASN A 119 4.67 1.67 -13.42
CA ASN A 119 3.67 0.62 -13.43
C ASN A 119 4.35 -0.76 -13.50
N LEU A 120 4.20 -1.56 -12.44
CA LEU A 120 4.71 -2.94 -12.37
C LEU A 120 4.00 -3.87 -13.35
N ALA A 121 2.91 -3.43 -14.00
CA ALA A 121 2.30 -4.16 -15.09
C ALA A 121 3.06 -4.04 -16.42
N GLU A 122 3.94 -3.04 -16.56
CA GLU A 122 4.75 -2.85 -17.77
C GLU A 122 5.86 -3.89 -17.84
N ASN A 123 6.21 -4.31 -19.06
CA ASN A 123 7.28 -5.28 -19.27
C ASN A 123 8.66 -4.60 -19.30
N ASP A 124 9.09 -4.03 -18.17
CA ASP A 124 10.40 -3.41 -18.01
C ASP A 124 11.28 -4.24 -17.07
N GLY A 125 12.07 -5.14 -17.64
CA GLY A 125 12.95 -6.03 -16.88
C GLY A 125 13.96 -5.31 -15.98
N ALA A 126 14.45 -4.13 -16.39
CA ALA A 126 15.39 -3.37 -15.57
C ALA A 126 14.71 -2.79 -14.33
N PHE A 127 13.49 -2.26 -14.49
CA PHE A 127 12.72 -1.79 -13.34
C PHE A 127 12.28 -2.92 -12.41
N HIS A 128 11.90 -4.07 -12.96
CA HIS A 128 11.59 -5.24 -12.15
C HIS A 128 12.79 -5.68 -11.31
N GLU A 129 13.99 -5.71 -11.88
CA GLU A 129 15.23 -5.99 -11.15
C GLU A 129 15.45 -4.98 -10.00
N GLU A 130 15.30 -3.67 -10.27
CA GLU A 130 15.44 -2.62 -9.26
C GLU A 130 14.44 -2.80 -8.09
N MET A 131 13.17 -3.05 -8.42
CA MET A 131 12.10 -3.29 -7.44
C MET A 131 12.35 -4.56 -6.62
N SER A 132 12.71 -5.67 -7.29
CA SER A 132 13.05 -6.94 -6.65
C SER A 132 14.23 -6.80 -5.70
N ALA A 133 15.29 -6.10 -6.10
CA ALA A 133 16.47 -5.87 -5.28
C ALA A 133 16.17 -4.99 -4.05
N LEU A 134 15.37 -3.93 -4.22
CA LEU A 134 14.98 -3.06 -3.11
C LEU A 134 14.06 -3.79 -2.12
N LEU A 135 13.08 -4.56 -2.63
CA LEU A 135 12.25 -5.44 -1.81
C LEU A 135 13.12 -6.42 -1.00
N ALA A 136 14.07 -7.09 -1.65
CA ALA A 136 14.97 -8.03 -0.99
C ALA A 136 15.78 -7.37 0.14
N LYS A 137 16.32 -6.17 -0.10
CA LYS A 137 17.05 -5.41 0.92
C LYS A 137 16.21 -5.12 2.17
N HIS A 138 14.95 -4.73 1.99
CA HIS A 138 14.07 -4.46 3.12
C HIS A 138 13.65 -5.74 3.85
N LEU A 139 13.32 -6.80 3.11
CA LEU A 139 12.99 -8.09 3.70
C LEU A 139 14.17 -8.69 4.47
N GLU A 140 15.40 -8.59 3.95
CA GLU A 140 16.62 -9.02 4.65
C GLU A 140 16.77 -8.30 6.00
N ARG A 141 16.54 -6.97 6.03
CA ARG A 141 16.58 -6.18 7.26
C ARG A 141 15.53 -6.61 8.28
N LEU A 142 14.31 -6.87 7.83
CA LEU A 142 13.19 -7.25 8.72
C LEU A 142 13.33 -8.69 9.23
N LEU A 143 13.77 -9.61 8.38
CA LEU A 143 14.02 -11.00 8.75
C LEU A 143 15.24 -11.15 9.66
N GLY A 144 16.29 -10.35 9.47
CA GLY A 144 17.52 -10.42 10.24
C GLY A 144 18.17 -11.80 10.14
N GLU A 145 18.64 -12.33 11.28
CA GLU A 145 19.33 -13.63 11.33
C GLU A 145 18.41 -14.85 11.21
N ARG A 146 17.09 -14.64 11.05
CA ARG A 146 16.13 -15.75 11.02
C ARG A 146 16.37 -16.65 9.82
N GLU A 147 16.51 -17.94 10.09
CA GLU A 147 16.85 -18.97 9.11
C GLU A 147 15.61 -19.68 8.58
N LYS A 148 14.67 -20.03 9.48
CA LYS A 148 13.50 -20.82 9.12
C LYS A 148 12.28 -19.94 8.90
N VAL A 149 11.87 -19.77 7.64
CA VAL A 149 10.80 -18.84 7.25
C VAL A 149 9.63 -19.60 6.63
N LEU A 150 8.41 -19.28 7.09
CA LEU A 150 7.18 -19.69 6.43
C LEU A 150 6.66 -18.53 5.57
N ILE A 151 6.35 -18.79 4.31
CA ILE A 151 5.75 -17.82 3.40
C ILE A 151 4.28 -18.20 3.14
N ALA A 152 3.36 -17.27 3.32
CA ALA A 152 1.93 -17.46 3.10
C ALA A 152 1.42 -16.53 1.99
N GLY A 153 0.98 -17.09 0.88
CA GLY A 153 0.34 -16.36 -0.22
C GLY A 153 -1.17 -16.32 -0.02
N LEU A 154 -1.69 -15.19 0.45
CA LEU A 154 -3.11 -14.99 0.70
C LEU A 154 -3.87 -14.65 -0.58
N GLY A 155 -5.16 -14.98 -0.56
CA GLY A 155 -6.10 -14.64 -1.62
C GLY A 155 -6.69 -15.87 -2.30
N ASN A 156 -7.52 -15.60 -3.30
CA ASN A 156 -8.23 -16.60 -4.08
C ASN A 156 -7.64 -16.74 -5.49
N ARG A 157 -7.14 -17.95 -5.81
CA ARG A 157 -6.61 -18.30 -7.14
C ARG A 157 -7.62 -18.08 -8.27
N ASP A 158 -8.92 -18.20 -7.98
CA ASP A 158 -9.99 -18.11 -8.97
C ASP A 158 -10.43 -16.65 -9.25
N VAL A 159 -9.91 -15.69 -8.50
CA VAL A 159 -10.20 -14.25 -8.67
C VAL A 159 -8.90 -13.57 -9.03
N THR A 160 -8.69 -13.29 -10.33
CA THR A 160 -7.41 -12.77 -10.85
C THR A 160 -6.76 -11.67 -9.99
N PRO A 161 -7.43 -10.56 -9.64
CA PRO A 161 -6.78 -9.50 -8.85
C PRO A 161 -6.37 -9.96 -7.44
N ASP A 162 -7.04 -10.97 -6.89
CA ASP A 162 -6.81 -11.55 -5.56
C ASP A 162 -5.84 -12.75 -5.60
N ALA A 163 -5.45 -13.21 -6.80
CA ALA A 163 -4.60 -14.38 -6.98
C ALA A 163 -3.10 -14.08 -6.77
N LEU A 164 -2.71 -12.84 -6.46
CA LEU A 164 -1.31 -12.42 -6.36
C LEU A 164 -0.52 -13.28 -5.39
N GLY A 165 -0.99 -13.45 -4.15
CA GLY A 165 -0.29 -14.24 -3.13
C GLY A 165 -0.03 -15.68 -3.57
N PRO A 166 -1.05 -16.44 -4.01
CA PRO A 166 -0.87 -17.76 -4.57
C PRO A 166 0.11 -17.82 -5.75
N LEU A 167 0.07 -16.85 -6.66
CA LEU A 167 0.97 -16.78 -7.80
C LEU A 167 2.42 -16.47 -7.39
N VAL A 168 2.64 -15.64 -6.36
CA VAL A 168 3.98 -15.45 -5.81
C VAL A 168 4.51 -16.76 -5.25
N VAL A 169 3.70 -17.48 -4.46
CA VAL A 169 4.07 -18.77 -3.86
C VAL A 169 4.49 -19.80 -4.91
N ASP A 170 3.80 -19.86 -6.05
CA ASP A 170 4.12 -20.80 -7.13
C ASP A 170 5.52 -20.57 -7.75
N ASN A 171 6.10 -19.38 -7.58
CA ASN A 171 7.39 -18.98 -8.11
C ASN A 171 8.51 -18.95 -7.05
N LEU A 172 8.23 -19.37 -5.81
CA LEU A 172 9.22 -19.38 -4.73
C LEU A 172 10.15 -20.60 -4.80
N MET A 173 11.41 -20.36 -4.48
CA MET A 173 12.39 -21.41 -4.22
C MET A 173 12.15 -21.99 -2.83
N ILE A 174 11.53 -23.17 -2.77
CA ILE A 174 11.22 -23.87 -1.52
C ILE A 174 12.39 -24.78 -1.12
N THR A 175 12.99 -24.52 0.04
CA THR A 175 14.21 -25.21 0.49
C THR A 175 14.00 -26.05 1.76
N GLY A 176 12.88 -25.87 2.48
CA GLY A 176 12.63 -26.52 3.77
C GLY A 176 12.58 -28.05 3.73
N HIS A 177 12.38 -28.64 2.55
CA HIS A 177 12.39 -30.10 2.35
C HIS A 177 13.79 -30.67 2.05
N LEU A 178 14.79 -29.83 1.78
CA LEU A 178 16.11 -30.24 1.31
C LEU A 178 17.05 -30.70 2.43
N GLY A 179 16.73 -30.45 3.71
CA GLY A 179 17.56 -30.84 4.85
C GLY A 179 18.92 -30.12 4.89
N GLU A 180 19.83 -30.60 5.75
CA GLU A 180 21.21 -30.10 5.85
C GLU A 180 22.09 -30.70 4.75
N VAL A 181 21.91 -30.22 3.52
CA VAL A 181 22.81 -30.56 2.41
C VAL A 181 23.80 -29.41 2.23
N SER A 182 25.09 -29.73 2.15
CA SER A 182 26.22 -28.76 2.18
C SER A 182 26.16 -27.64 1.13
N PHE A 183 25.41 -27.81 0.03
CA PHE A 183 25.19 -26.75 -0.96
C PHE A 183 24.21 -25.66 -0.49
N PHE A 184 23.30 -26.01 0.44
CA PHE A 184 22.23 -25.15 0.94
C PHE A 184 22.52 -24.54 2.32
N GLU A 185 23.71 -24.78 2.91
CA GLU A 185 24.11 -24.23 4.22
C GLU A 185 24.08 -22.70 4.30
N LYS A 186 24.14 -22.02 3.14
CA LYS A 186 24.08 -20.56 3.06
C LYS A 186 22.69 -20.02 2.75
N MET A 187 21.68 -20.88 2.56
CA MET A 187 20.31 -20.46 2.24
C MET A 187 19.42 -20.54 3.48
N ARG A 188 18.43 -19.65 3.54
CA ARG A 188 17.35 -19.78 4.53
C ARG A 188 16.50 -21.01 4.22
N SER A 189 16.01 -21.67 5.26
CA SER A 189 15.06 -22.78 5.17
C SER A 189 13.64 -22.23 4.95
N SER A 190 13.16 -22.27 3.71
CA SER A 190 11.87 -21.71 3.30
C SER A 190 10.79 -22.79 3.19
N MET A 191 9.61 -22.50 3.74
CA MET A 191 8.37 -23.26 3.51
C MET A 191 7.34 -22.32 2.94
N ALA A 192 6.43 -22.79 2.10
CA ALA A 192 5.35 -21.93 1.60
C ALA A 192 3.99 -22.62 1.60
N VAL A 193 2.93 -21.81 1.72
CA VAL A 193 1.54 -22.25 1.64
C VAL A 193 0.67 -21.17 0.99
N ALA A 194 -0.29 -21.60 0.18
CA ALA A 194 -1.41 -20.76 -0.26
C ALA A 194 -2.69 -21.33 0.37
N PRO A 195 -3.17 -20.80 1.50
CA PRO A 195 -4.25 -21.42 2.29
C PRO A 195 -5.63 -21.32 1.62
N GLY A 196 -5.77 -20.51 0.57
CA GLY A 196 -7.05 -20.21 -0.07
C GLY A 196 -7.94 -19.32 0.80
N VAL A 197 -9.23 -19.27 0.46
CA VAL A 197 -10.22 -18.47 1.18
C VAL A 197 -11.21 -19.35 1.95
N MET A 198 -11.80 -18.78 3.01
CA MET A 198 -12.78 -19.47 3.86
C MET A 198 -13.94 -20.10 3.05
N ALA A 199 -14.39 -19.44 1.98
CA ALA A 199 -15.45 -19.98 1.12
C ALA A 199 -15.07 -21.30 0.41
N GLN A 200 -13.77 -21.56 0.23
CA GLN A 200 -13.26 -22.81 -0.36
C GLN A 200 -12.98 -23.87 0.70
N THR A 201 -12.42 -23.47 1.84
CA THR A 201 -11.86 -24.40 2.84
C THR A 201 -12.77 -24.64 4.04
N GLY A 202 -13.72 -23.74 4.31
CA GLY A 202 -14.49 -23.68 5.56
C GLY A 202 -13.67 -23.28 6.79
N MET A 203 -12.39 -22.94 6.61
CA MET A 203 -11.46 -22.58 7.69
C MET A 203 -10.99 -21.15 7.54
N GLU A 204 -10.81 -20.45 8.66
CA GLU A 204 -10.19 -19.14 8.63
C GLU A 204 -8.70 -19.24 8.31
N THR A 205 -8.20 -18.35 7.46
CA THR A 205 -6.78 -18.34 7.06
C THR A 205 -5.86 -18.30 8.28
N ARG A 206 -6.24 -17.53 9.30
CA ARG A 206 -5.53 -17.44 10.57
C ARG A 206 -5.37 -18.80 11.27
N GLU A 207 -6.41 -19.62 11.27
CA GLU A 207 -6.41 -20.94 11.93
C GLU A 207 -5.51 -21.94 11.19
N ILE A 208 -5.57 -21.92 9.86
CA ILE A 208 -4.68 -22.73 9.02
C ILE A 208 -3.21 -22.37 9.31
N LEU A 209 -2.88 -21.07 9.31
CA LEU A 209 -1.53 -20.60 9.56
C LEU A 209 -1.04 -20.94 10.97
N GLN A 210 -1.88 -20.75 11.99
CA GLN A 210 -1.55 -21.14 13.38
C GLN A 210 -1.29 -22.65 13.49
N GLY A 211 -2.08 -23.49 12.82
CA GLY A 211 -1.85 -24.93 12.78
C GLY A 211 -0.51 -25.30 12.14
N ILE A 212 -0.16 -24.68 11.02
CA ILE A 212 1.13 -24.88 10.35
C ILE A 212 2.27 -24.41 11.25
N ILE A 213 2.20 -23.19 11.77
CA ILE A 213 3.24 -22.60 12.64
C ILE A 213 3.46 -23.47 13.88
N GLY A 214 2.39 -23.93 14.54
CA GLY A 214 2.50 -24.79 15.71
C GLY A 214 3.20 -26.12 15.43
N ARG A 215 3.07 -26.64 14.20
CA ARG A 215 3.69 -27.90 13.78
C ARG A 215 5.11 -27.73 13.27
N THR A 216 5.36 -26.74 12.41
CA THR A 216 6.63 -26.57 11.71
C THR A 216 7.59 -25.67 12.46
N LYS A 217 7.12 -24.85 13.40
CA LYS A 217 7.91 -23.92 14.23
C LYS A 217 8.88 -23.05 13.40
N PRO A 218 8.39 -22.26 12.43
CA PRO A 218 9.22 -21.28 11.75
C PRO A 218 9.59 -20.13 12.70
N GLU A 219 10.67 -19.41 12.39
CA GLU A 219 11.17 -18.25 13.14
C GLU A 219 10.52 -16.94 12.69
N ALA A 220 9.97 -16.90 11.48
CA ALA A 220 9.16 -15.79 10.96
C ALA A 220 8.12 -16.28 9.95
N LEU A 221 7.05 -15.50 9.82
CA LEU A 221 6.03 -15.62 8.78
C LEU A 221 6.15 -14.43 7.83
N VAL A 222 6.29 -14.68 6.53
CA VAL A 222 6.13 -13.66 5.48
C VAL A 222 4.76 -13.86 4.83
N VAL A 223 3.92 -12.84 4.85
CA VAL A 223 2.55 -12.88 4.29
C VAL A 223 2.52 -12.03 3.02
N ILE A 224 1.94 -12.53 1.95
CA ILE A 224 1.77 -11.80 0.70
C ILE A 224 0.27 -11.68 0.41
N ASP A 225 -0.22 -10.45 0.23
CA ASP A 225 -1.64 -10.17 -0.01
C ASP A 225 -1.87 -9.20 -1.17
N ALA A 226 -2.98 -9.37 -1.87
CA ALA A 226 -3.47 -8.37 -2.80
C ALA A 226 -4.24 -7.28 -2.03
N LEU A 227 -3.96 -6.01 -2.33
CA LEU A 227 -4.59 -4.88 -1.63
C LEU A 227 -5.53 -4.10 -2.55
N ALA A 228 -6.36 -3.24 -1.93
CA ALA A 228 -7.08 -2.19 -2.63
C ALA A 228 -6.32 -0.86 -2.58
N ALA A 229 -6.20 -0.21 -3.74
CA ALA A 229 -5.68 1.14 -3.84
C ALA A 229 -6.73 2.15 -3.39
N LYS A 230 -6.28 3.26 -2.81
CA LYS A 230 -7.12 4.43 -2.50
C LYS A 230 -7.15 5.48 -3.62
N THR A 231 -6.23 5.38 -4.57
CA THR A 231 -6.15 6.20 -5.78
C THR A 231 -5.66 5.37 -6.95
N ALA A 232 -6.07 5.71 -8.15
CA ALA A 232 -5.72 5.00 -9.38
C ALA A 232 -4.22 5.08 -9.67
N GLU A 233 -3.54 6.14 -9.25
CA GLU A 233 -2.10 6.32 -9.42
C GLU A 233 -1.26 5.28 -8.64
N ARG A 234 -1.82 4.66 -7.61
CA ARG A 234 -1.10 3.65 -6.80
C ARG A 234 -1.32 2.22 -7.29
N LEU A 235 -2.35 2.01 -8.11
CA LEU A 235 -2.71 0.71 -8.66
C LEU A 235 -1.54 0.13 -9.47
N ASN A 236 -1.10 -1.09 -9.13
CA ASN A 236 0.04 -1.78 -9.73
C ASN A 236 1.39 -1.01 -9.67
N ARG A 237 1.51 0.04 -8.84
CA ARG A 237 2.72 0.89 -8.79
C ARG A 237 3.43 0.86 -7.45
N THR A 238 2.75 0.36 -6.41
CA THR A 238 3.25 0.37 -5.04
C THR A 238 3.37 -1.04 -4.47
N VAL A 239 4.46 -1.31 -3.76
CA VAL A 239 4.63 -2.47 -2.88
C VAL A 239 4.73 -1.97 -1.44
N GLN A 240 3.88 -2.50 -0.58
CA GLN A 240 3.80 -2.14 0.84
C GLN A 240 4.37 -3.28 1.69
N ILE A 241 5.31 -3.00 2.59
CA ILE A 241 5.93 -3.98 3.49
C ILE A 241 5.80 -3.50 4.95
N SER A 242 5.30 -4.33 5.87
CA SER A 242 5.27 -4.00 7.30
C SER A 242 5.54 -5.20 8.21
N ASP A 243 6.19 -4.97 9.35
CA ASP A 243 6.33 -5.95 10.43
C ASP A 243 5.22 -5.86 11.50
N ALA A 244 4.29 -4.91 11.36
CA ALA A 244 3.15 -4.77 12.27
C ALA A 244 2.04 -5.81 12.01
N GLY A 245 2.10 -6.51 10.86
CA GLY A 245 1.11 -7.47 10.41
C GLY A 245 0.15 -6.91 9.35
N ILE A 246 -0.92 -7.66 9.08
CA ILE A 246 -1.92 -7.34 8.06
C ILE A 246 -3.31 -7.83 8.49
N ALA A 247 -4.36 -7.10 8.11
CA ALA A 247 -5.72 -7.61 8.10
C ALA A 247 -6.07 -8.00 6.65
N PRO A 248 -6.17 -9.30 6.32
CA PRO A 248 -6.46 -9.73 4.96
C PRO A 248 -7.80 -9.17 4.48
N GLY A 249 -7.85 -8.69 3.23
CA GLY A 249 -9.05 -8.05 2.70
C GLY A 249 -9.29 -6.62 3.23
N ALA A 250 -8.30 -6.00 3.87
CA ALA A 250 -8.33 -4.59 4.21
C ALA A 250 -8.48 -3.73 2.94
N GLY A 251 -9.41 -2.77 2.96
CA GLY A 251 -9.69 -1.88 1.83
C GLY A 251 -10.68 -2.43 0.79
N VAL A 252 -11.09 -3.71 0.89
CA VAL A 252 -12.22 -4.27 0.12
C VAL A 252 -13.48 -4.48 0.97
N GLY A 253 -13.50 -3.96 2.21
CA GLY A 253 -14.64 -4.01 3.12
C GLY A 253 -14.90 -5.39 3.76
N ASN A 254 -13.99 -6.35 3.57
CA ASN A 254 -14.10 -7.72 4.08
C ASN A 254 -12.88 -8.08 4.93
N GLU A 255 -12.65 -7.26 5.96
CA GLU A 255 -11.52 -7.42 6.88
C GLU A 255 -11.65 -8.70 7.68
N ARG A 256 -10.70 -9.60 7.43
CA ARG A 256 -10.55 -10.81 8.23
C ARG A 256 -9.73 -10.52 9.47
N ARG A 257 -9.68 -11.51 10.35
CA ARG A 257 -8.89 -11.44 11.58
C ARG A 257 -7.42 -11.17 11.24
N GLU A 258 -6.86 -10.20 11.95
CA GLU A 258 -5.46 -9.79 11.91
C GLU A 258 -4.48 -10.97 11.93
N ILE A 259 -3.46 -10.88 11.07
CA ILE A 259 -2.28 -11.73 11.03
C ILE A 259 -1.10 -10.83 11.41
N SER A 260 -0.66 -10.94 12.66
CA SER A 260 0.45 -10.17 13.23
C SER A 260 1.24 -11.02 14.21
N GLU A 261 2.35 -10.50 14.73
CA GLU A 261 3.13 -11.21 15.75
C GLU A 261 2.28 -11.56 16.98
N LYS A 262 1.35 -10.68 17.35
CA LYS A 262 0.39 -10.91 18.45
C LYS A 262 -0.52 -12.11 18.20
N THR A 263 -0.95 -12.35 16.96
CA THR A 263 -1.88 -13.44 16.64
C THR A 263 -1.19 -14.74 16.23
N MET A 264 0.03 -14.66 15.68
CA MET A 264 0.81 -15.80 15.21
C MET A 264 1.80 -16.33 16.25
N GLY A 265 2.22 -15.51 17.22
CA GLY A 265 3.22 -15.86 18.23
C GLY A 265 4.66 -15.90 17.70
N ILE A 266 4.88 -15.48 16.45
CA ILE A 266 6.17 -15.34 15.80
C ILE A 266 6.17 -14.04 14.99
N PRO A 267 7.33 -13.42 14.71
CA PRO A 267 7.44 -12.25 13.86
C PRO A 267 6.71 -12.43 12.51
N VAL A 268 5.91 -11.44 12.13
CA VAL A 268 5.15 -11.42 10.88
C VAL A 268 5.61 -10.25 10.04
N ILE A 269 5.97 -10.52 8.78
CA ILE A 269 6.28 -9.50 7.78
C ILE A 269 5.24 -9.61 6.68
N ALA A 270 4.38 -8.61 6.55
CA ALA A 270 3.38 -8.56 5.51
C ALA A 270 3.90 -7.75 4.31
N ILE A 271 3.61 -8.24 3.12
CA ILE A 271 3.86 -7.63 1.82
C ILE A 271 2.51 -7.53 1.13
N GLY A 272 2.17 -6.36 0.60
CA GLY A 272 0.98 -6.25 -0.24
C GLY A 272 1.13 -5.29 -1.40
N VAL A 273 0.37 -5.57 -2.45
CA VAL A 273 0.39 -4.81 -3.69
C VAL A 273 -1.04 -4.47 -4.07
N PRO A 274 -1.37 -3.18 -4.30
CA PRO A 274 -2.70 -2.80 -4.74
C PRO A 274 -2.96 -3.26 -6.18
N THR A 275 -3.90 -4.19 -6.36
CA THR A 275 -4.29 -4.77 -7.66
C THR A 275 -5.71 -4.39 -8.09
N VAL A 276 -6.51 -3.88 -7.16
CA VAL A 276 -7.86 -3.36 -7.38
C VAL A 276 -7.99 -1.95 -6.82
N ILE A 277 -9.00 -1.22 -7.27
CA ILE A 277 -9.44 0.04 -6.67
C ILE A 277 -10.96 -0.01 -6.45
N SER A 278 -11.43 0.52 -5.33
CA SER A 278 -12.85 0.53 -5.00
C SER A 278 -13.59 1.71 -5.64
N ILE A 279 -14.91 1.62 -5.76
CA ILE A 279 -15.71 2.68 -6.38
C ILE A 279 -15.59 4.05 -5.68
N PRO A 280 -15.61 4.17 -4.33
CA PRO A 280 -15.44 5.47 -3.69
C PRO A 280 -14.09 6.12 -4.02
N ALA A 281 -13.03 5.34 -4.13
CA ALA A 281 -11.71 5.82 -4.54
C ALA A 281 -11.71 6.31 -6.00
N VAL A 282 -12.25 5.51 -6.93
CA VAL A 282 -12.38 5.92 -8.35
C VAL A 282 -13.22 7.19 -8.49
N ALA A 283 -14.34 7.28 -7.77
CA ALA A 283 -15.18 8.47 -7.78
C ALA A 283 -14.43 9.71 -7.23
N GLY A 284 -13.57 9.53 -6.22
CA GLY A 284 -12.71 10.57 -5.69
C GLY A 284 -11.72 11.09 -6.72
N ASP A 285 -11.09 10.18 -7.46
CA ASP A 285 -10.15 10.54 -8.52
C ASP A 285 -10.84 11.28 -9.67
N ILE A 286 -12.00 10.79 -10.12
CA ILE A 286 -12.79 11.42 -11.19
C ILE A 286 -13.24 12.82 -10.78
N LEU A 287 -13.82 12.96 -9.58
CA LEU A 287 -14.31 14.24 -9.10
C LEU A 287 -13.16 15.24 -8.95
N SER A 288 -12.02 14.80 -8.40
CA SER A 288 -10.83 15.66 -8.30
C SER A 288 -10.36 16.11 -9.69
N ALA A 289 -10.27 15.21 -10.67
CA ALA A 289 -9.83 15.53 -12.02
C ALA A 289 -10.75 16.56 -12.70
N VAL A 290 -12.07 16.36 -12.63
CA VAL A 290 -13.07 17.28 -13.20
C VAL A 290 -12.94 18.67 -12.58
N LEU A 291 -12.90 18.74 -11.24
CA LEU A 291 -12.82 20.01 -10.51
C LEU A 291 -11.47 20.73 -10.71
N THR A 292 -10.40 20.02 -11.05
CA THR A 292 -9.11 20.64 -11.41
C THR A 292 -9.06 21.12 -12.84
N ALA A 293 -9.75 20.45 -13.78
CA ALA A 293 -9.75 20.84 -15.19
C ALA A 293 -10.38 22.23 -15.38
N ASP A 294 -11.45 22.52 -14.62
CA ASP A 294 -12.10 23.84 -14.60
C ASP A 294 -11.11 24.97 -14.23
N LYS A 295 -10.10 24.71 -13.38
CA LYS A 295 -9.07 25.72 -13.01
C LYS A 295 -8.05 26.00 -14.11
N THR A 296 -7.77 25.03 -14.98
CA THR A 296 -6.75 25.16 -16.03
C THR A 296 -7.24 25.87 -17.29
N GLU A 297 -8.55 25.81 -17.57
CA GLU A 297 -9.14 26.60 -18.67
C GLU A 297 -9.17 28.10 -18.34
N GLU A 298 -9.30 28.47 -17.07
CA GLU A 298 -9.29 29.86 -16.59
C GLU A 298 -7.90 30.52 -16.67
N SER A 299 -6.81 29.75 -16.56
CA SER A 299 -5.43 30.28 -16.57
C SER A 299 -4.81 30.40 -17.96
N SER A 300 -5.48 29.90 -19.01
CA SER A 300 -4.94 29.84 -20.39
C SER A 300 -5.59 30.81 -21.38
N ALA A 301 -6.39 31.79 -20.89
CA ALA A 301 -6.87 32.93 -21.70
C ALA A 301 -5.77 33.97 -22.02
N GLY A 302 -4.51 33.54 -22.17
CA GLY A 302 -3.37 34.37 -22.52
C GLY A 302 -2.39 33.64 -23.42
N SER A 303 -2.39 34.04 -24.70
CA SER A 303 -1.43 33.73 -25.78
C SER A 303 -1.55 32.36 -26.47
N GLY A 304 -1.74 32.43 -27.80
CA GLY A 304 -2.07 31.30 -28.67
C GLY A 304 -0.91 30.40 -29.14
N GLN A 305 -1.35 29.29 -29.76
CA GLN A 305 -0.63 28.24 -30.54
C GLN A 305 0.31 27.34 -29.71
N VAL A 306 0.27 25.99 -29.80
CA VAL A 306 0.59 25.14 -30.98
C VAL A 306 -0.05 23.72 -30.89
N ALA A 307 -0.23 23.10 -32.06
CA ALA A 307 -0.63 21.72 -32.48
C ALA A 307 0.18 20.53 -31.86
N CYS A 308 -0.07 19.19 -31.97
CA CYS A 308 -1.06 18.26 -32.58
C CYS A 308 -0.85 16.81 -32.00
N GLY A 309 -1.94 16.01 -31.83
CA GLY A 309 -2.09 14.54 -32.01
C GLY A 309 -1.60 13.56 -30.93
N ALA A 310 -2.22 12.41 -30.62
CA ALA A 310 -3.44 11.73 -31.09
C ALA A 310 -4.05 10.88 -29.93
N ASP A 311 -5.36 10.63 -29.99
CA ASP A 311 -6.18 9.80 -29.09
C ASP A 311 -6.55 10.36 -27.71
N GLY A 312 -7.38 11.41 -27.72
CA GLY A 312 -8.18 11.83 -26.57
C GLY A 312 -9.48 12.46 -27.04
N ILE A 313 -10.62 11.98 -26.52
CA ILE A 313 -11.95 12.54 -26.82
C ILE A 313 -11.94 14.01 -26.39
N ARG A 314 -11.96 14.92 -27.38
CA ARG A 314 -12.05 16.35 -27.16
C ARG A 314 -13.53 16.72 -27.08
N MET A 315 -14.07 16.87 -25.88
CA MET A 315 -15.37 17.50 -25.69
C MET A 315 -15.20 19.01 -25.84
N THR A 316 -15.32 19.54 -27.06
CA THR A 316 -15.36 20.99 -27.28
C THR A 316 -16.75 21.50 -26.90
N GLY A 317 -16.93 21.85 -25.63
CA GLY A 317 -18.05 22.68 -25.19
C GLY A 317 -17.91 24.07 -25.80
N ARG A 318 -18.85 24.49 -26.64
CA ARG A 318 -18.91 25.86 -27.14
C ARG A 318 -19.40 26.75 -25.99
N LEU A 319 -18.47 27.40 -25.27
CA LEU A 319 -18.81 28.40 -24.25
C LEU A 319 -19.69 29.49 -24.90
N ARG A 320 -20.85 29.75 -24.30
CA ARG A 320 -21.71 30.87 -24.69
C ARG A 320 -21.12 32.13 -24.08
N GLU A 321 -20.93 33.17 -24.90
CA GLU A 321 -20.51 34.49 -24.40
C GLU A 321 -21.54 35.01 -23.38
N GLY A 322 -21.09 35.25 -22.14
CA GLY A 322 -21.91 35.84 -21.08
C GLY A 322 -21.97 35.07 -19.76
N GLU A 323 -21.22 33.99 -19.58
CA GLU A 323 -21.12 33.34 -18.25
C GLU A 323 -20.08 34.07 -17.38
N GLU A 324 -20.56 34.71 -16.32
CA GLU A 324 -19.73 35.30 -15.26
C GLU A 324 -18.72 34.28 -14.73
N GLU A 325 -17.50 34.72 -14.41
CA GLU A 325 -16.49 33.95 -13.67
C GLU A 325 -17.16 33.31 -12.44
N LYS A 326 -17.43 32.01 -12.49
CA LYS A 326 -17.96 31.29 -11.34
C LYS A 326 -16.79 30.93 -10.44
N GLU A 327 -16.53 31.77 -9.43
CA GLU A 327 -15.74 31.35 -8.28
C GLU A 327 -16.19 29.96 -7.85
N LEU A 328 -15.25 29.01 -7.76
CA LEU A 328 -15.53 27.69 -7.23
C LEU A 328 -16.24 27.85 -5.88
N SER A 329 -17.32 27.09 -5.70
CA SER A 329 -18.00 27.08 -4.40
C SER A 329 -17.00 26.72 -3.30
N GLN A 330 -17.17 27.28 -2.09
CA GLN A 330 -16.32 26.95 -0.94
C GLN A 330 -16.24 25.43 -0.69
N GLU A 331 -17.30 24.70 -1.03
CA GLU A 331 -17.38 23.24 -0.92
C GLU A 331 -16.45 22.54 -1.93
N THR A 332 -16.36 23.07 -3.15
CA THR A 332 -15.48 22.55 -4.21
C THR A 332 -14.01 22.74 -3.84
N GLU A 333 -13.65 23.93 -3.34
CA GLU A 333 -12.29 24.17 -2.87
C GLU A 333 -11.92 23.31 -1.66
N ALA A 334 -12.85 23.12 -0.74
CA ALA A 334 -12.67 22.24 0.40
C ALA A 334 -12.41 20.79 -0.05
N PHE A 335 -13.22 20.26 -0.98
CA PHE A 335 -13.05 18.91 -1.52
C PHE A 335 -11.68 18.70 -2.17
N LEU A 336 -11.19 19.68 -2.93
CA LEU A 336 -9.87 19.61 -3.56
C LEU A 336 -8.72 19.66 -2.55
N ARG A 337 -8.92 20.26 -1.37
CA ARG A 337 -7.93 20.28 -0.28
C ARG A 337 -7.99 19.05 0.62
N TRP A 338 -9.10 18.31 0.60
CA TRP A 338 -9.24 17.08 1.39
C TRP A 338 -8.22 16.03 0.97
N THR A 339 -7.82 15.20 1.93
CA THR A 339 -6.97 14.04 1.66
C THR A 339 -7.75 12.92 0.97
N ASP A 340 -7.05 12.00 0.31
CA ASP A 340 -7.68 10.86 -0.36
C ASP A 340 -8.57 10.06 0.60
N ARG A 341 -8.15 9.95 1.87
CA ARG A 341 -8.95 9.36 2.95
C ARG A 341 -10.25 10.12 3.21
N GLN A 342 -10.17 11.43 3.40
CA GLN A 342 -11.36 12.26 3.63
C GLN A 342 -12.33 12.22 2.45
N ARG A 343 -11.81 12.27 1.22
CA ARG A 343 -12.61 12.11 0.00
C ARG A 343 -13.26 10.73 -0.05
N TYR A 344 -12.50 9.69 0.27
CA TYR A 344 -12.98 8.32 0.34
C TYR A 344 -14.13 8.18 1.35
N GLU A 345 -13.95 8.64 2.58
CA GLU A 345 -14.97 8.57 3.64
C GLU A 345 -16.23 9.37 3.25
N PHE A 346 -16.05 10.58 2.72
CA PHE A 346 -17.14 11.43 2.25
C PHE A 346 -17.96 10.77 1.15
N LEU A 347 -17.30 10.17 0.16
CA LEU A 347 -17.96 9.49 -0.95
C LEU A 347 -18.58 8.17 -0.50
N SER A 348 -17.95 7.45 0.43
CA SER A 348 -18.49 6.24 1.05
C SER A 348 -19.77 6.50 1.87
N GLN A 349 -20.03 7.74 2.28
CA GLN A 349 -21.30 8.10 2.94
C GLN A 349 -22.41 8.48 1.95
N ARG A 350 -22.06 8.83 0.70
CA ARG A 350 -22.98 9.38 -0.30
C ARG A 350 -23.31 8.43 -1.43
N LEU A 351 -22.37 7.56 -1.78
CA LEU A 351 -22.56 6.60 -2.85
C LEU A 351 -23.53 5.49 -2.41
N PRO A 352 -24.35 4.96 -3.34
CA PRO A 352 -25.21 3.83 -3.07
C PRO A 352 -24.43 2.62 -2.54
N LYS A 353 -24.97 1.94 -1.52
CA LYS A 353 -24.30 0.81 -0.85
C LYS A 353 -24.06 -0.37 -1.78
N GLU A 354 -24.87 -0.49 -2.84
CA GLU A 354 -24.74 -1.50 -3.89
C GLU A 354 -23.39 -1.40 -4.62
N LEU A 355 -22.74 -0.23 -4.59
CA LEU A 355 -21.46 -0.01 -5.23
C LEU A 355 -20.26 -0.42 -4.36
N PHE A 356 -20.45 -0.67 -3.05
CA PHE A 356 -19.32 -0.87 -2.14
C PHE A 356 -18.67 -2.25 -2.28
N GLY A 357 -19.41 -3.23 -2.80
CA GLY A 357 -18.86 -4.53 -3.16
C GLY A 357 -18.20 -4.59 -4.54
N LEU A 358 -18.18 -3.47 -5.28
CA LEU A 358 -17.61 -3.40 -6.62
C LEU A 358 -16.17 -2.89 -6.58
N PHE A 359 -15.34 -3.55 -7.37
CA PHE A 359 -13.94 -3.19 -7.57
C PHE A 359 -13.67 -3.03 -9.06
N VAL A 360 -12.76 -2.12 -9.37
CA VAL A 360 -12.29 -1.85 -10.71
C VAL A 360 -10.86 -2.34 -10.82
N THR A 361 -10.55 -2.99 -11.93
CA THR A 361 -9.20 -3.43 -12.29
C THR A 361 -8.88 -2.95 -13.69
N PRO A 362 -7.60 -2.82 -14.06
CA PRO A 362 -7.20 -2.65 -15.45
C PRO A 362 -7.69 -3.85 -16.29
N LYS A 363 -7.85 -3.64 -17.59
CA LYS A 363 -8.27 -4.69 -18.52
C LYS A 363 -7.28 -5.86 -18.55
N GLU A 364 -5.99 -5.55 -18.54
CA GLU A 364 -4.90 -6.54 -18.62
C GLU A 364 -4.47 -7.05 -17.22
N ILE A 365 -5.42 -7.15 -16.28
CA ILE A 365 -5.13 -7.52 -14.89
C ILE A 365 -4.47 -8.90 -14.78
N ASP A 366 -4.85 -9.85 -15.65
CA ASP A 366 -4.28 -11.20 -15.67
C ASP A 366 -2.77 -11.18 -15.90
N GLU A 367 -2.33 -10.40 -16.89
CA GLU A 367 -0.91 -10.24 -17.18
C GLU A 367 -0.19 -9.40 -16.12
N SER A 368 -0.86 -8.36 -15.61
CA SER A 368 -0.35 -7.47 -14.58
C SER A 368 -0.01 -8.23 -13.29
N VAL A 369 -0.98 -8.99 -12.76
CA VAL A 369 -0.79 -9.77 -11.52
C VAL A 369 0.30 -10.82 -11.71
N LYS A 370 0.37 -11.45 -12.88
CA LYS A 370 1.42 -12.41 -13.20
C LYS A 370 2.81 -11.77 -13.18
N ARG A 371 3.00 -10.61 -13.84
CA ARG A 371 4.28 -9.88 -13.82
C ARG A 371 4.68 -9.45 -12.41
N ILE A 372 3.76 -8.85 -11.68
CA ILE A 372 3.97 -8.43 -10.29
C ILE A 372 4.38 -9.65 -9.45
N SER A 373 3.73 -10.81 -9.65
CA SER A 373 4.07 -12.02 -8.90
C SER A 373 5.52 -12.46 -9.11
N TYR A 374 6.05 -12.32 -10.33
CA TYR A 374 7.45 -12.60 -10.61
C TYR A 374 8.38 -11.66 -9.86
N THR A 375 8.13 -10.34 -9.90
CA THR A 375 8.94 -9.34 -9.17
C THR A 375 8.97 -9.60 -7.67
N ILE A 376 7.80 -9.84 -7.07
CA ILE A 376 7.73 -10.11 -5.62
C ILE A 376 8.43 -11.42 -5.28
N SER A 377 8.20 -12.48 -6.07
CA SER A 377 8.84 -13.79 -5.85
C SER A 377 10.36 -13.71 -6.00
N GLU A 378 10.88 -12.93 -6.94
CA GLU A 378 12.30 -12.72 -7.14
C GLU A 378 12.96 -12.00 -5.95
N GLY A 379 12.32 -10.94 -5.45
CA GLY A 379 12.79 -10.25 -4.25
C GLY A 379 12.84 -11.18 -3.02
N ILE A 380 11.83 -12.04 -2.85
CA ILE A 380 11.81 -13.05 -1.78
C ILE A 380 12.89 -14.11 -1.99
N ASN A 381 13.06 -14.60 -3.23
CA ASN A 381 14.04 -15.63 -3.56
C ASN A 381 15.48 -15.17 -3.31
N ARG A 382 15.80 -13.89 -3.54
CA ARG A 382 17.12 -13.30 -3.20
C ARG A 382 17.44 -13.40 -1.72
N VAL A 383 16.43 -13.18 -0.88
CA VAL A 383 16.54 -13.28 0.58
C VAL A 383 16.65 -14.74 1.02
N ILE A 384 15.91 -15.65 0.40
CA ILE A 384 16.05 -17.09 0.66
C ILE A 384 17.46 -17.57 0.28
N ALA A 385 17.96 -17.13 -0.87
CA ALA A 385 19.29 -17.47 -1.36
C ALA A 385 20.44 -16.75 -0.64
N ARG A 386 20.14 -15.76 0.21
CA ARG A 386 21.11 -14.84 0.84
C ARG A 386 22.05 -14.16 -0.17
N THR A 387 21.50 -13.76 -1.31
CA THR A 387 22.25 -13.04 -2.35
C THR A 387 22.16 -11.53 -2.22
N VAL A 388 21.58 -11.02 -1.13
CA VAL A 388 21.50 -9.58 -0.84
C VAL A 388 22.90 -9.09 -0.47
N SER A 389 23.50 -8.26 -1.33
CA SER A 389 24.88 -7.74 -1.20
C SER A 389 24.91 -6.38 -0.50
#